data_AF-A0A832ZXE5-F1
#
_entry.id   AF-A0A832ZXE5-F1
#
_cell.length_a   1.000
_cell.length_b   1.000
_cell.length_c   1.000
_cell.angle_alpha   90.00
_cell.angle_beta   90.00
_cell.angle_gamma   90.00
#
_symmetry.space_group_name_H-M   'P 1'
#
loop_
_entity.id
_entity.type
_entity.pdbx_description
1 polymer ?
#
loop_
_entity_poly.entity_id
_entity_poly.type
_entity_poly.pdbx_seq_one_letter_code
_entity_poly.pdbx_strand_id
1 'polypeptide(L)'
;MDIPIRELLLLIASVGILLASYRLWVMKDGKNMVYARIHIAGVIDLACILIMLLLNRPLLALLYLILSPFAAHSIANADYYDRMRRRMIKKLRC
;
A
#
# COMPACT_ATOMS: atom_id res chain seq x y z
N MET A 1 -21.74 22.21 -19.06
CA MET A 1 -20.96 20.96 -19.05
C MET A 1 -20.85 20.54 -17.60
N ASP A 2 -21.91 19.94 -17.10
CA ASP A 2 -22.00 19.50 -15.71
C ASP A 2 -21.31 18.14 -15.63
N ILE A 3 -20.00 18.15 -15.39
CA ILE A 3 -19.27 16.92 -15.07
C ILE A 3 -19.94 16.38 -13.79
N PRO A 4 -20.58 15.21 -13.83
CA PRO A 4 -21.15 14.63 -12.62
C PRO A 4 -20.02 14.47 -11.61
N ILE A 5 -20.23 14.98 -10.39
CA ILE A 5 -19.23 15.05 -9.31
C ILE A 5 -18.49 13.71 -9.10
N ARG A 6 -19.17 12.58 -9.39
CA ARG A 6 -18.60 11.22 -9.42
C ARG A 6 -17.44 11.05 -10.41
N GLU A 7 -17.59 11.52 -11.65
CA GLU A 7 -16.56 11.38 -12.68
C GLU A 7 -15.33 12.22 -12.35
N LEU A 8 -15.53 13.45 -11.84
CA LEU A 8 -14.44 14.29 -11.37
C LEU A 8 -13.69 13.65 -10.20
N LEU A 9 -14.42 13.05 -9.25
CA LEU A 9 -13.81 12.31 -8.14
C LEU A 9 -13.00 11.10 -8.61
N LEU A 10 -13.53 10.35 -9.58
CA LEU A 10 -12.86 9.18 -10.16
C LEU A 10 -11.58 9.57 -10.90
N LEU A 11 -11.60 10.71 -11.59
CA LEU A 11 -10.44 11.23 -12.31
C LEU A 11 -9.33 11.66 -11.34
N ILE A 12 -9.68 12.40 -10.28
CA ILE A 12 -8.73 12.80 -9.23
C ILE A 12 -8.18 11.56 -8.50
N ALA A 13 -9.03 10.57 -8.23
CA ALA A 13 -8.64 9.30 -7.62
C ALA A 13 -7.63 8.54 -8.48
N SER A 14 -7.89 8.42 -9.79
CA SER A 14 -6.98 7.75 -10.73
C SER A 14 -5.61 8.41 -10.78
N VAL A 15 -5.58 9.74 -10.88
CA VAL A 15 -4.32 10.52 -10.83
C VAL A 15 -3.62 10.35 -9.48
N GLY A 16 -4.38 10.31 -8.38
CA GLY A 16 -3.86 10.07 -7.04
C GLY A 16 -3.17 8.71 -6.89
N ILE A 17 -3.79 7.64 -7.40
CA ILE A 17 -3.20 6.29 -7.42
C ILE A 17 -1.91 6.29 -8.24
N LEU A 18 -1.91 6.91 -9.42
CA LEU A 18 -0.73 7.03 -10.29
C LEU A 18 0.44 7.75 -9.60
N LEU A 19 0.19 8.90 -8.98
CA LEU A 19 1.19 9.65 -8.22
C LEU A 19 1.73 8.83 -7.03
N ALA A 20 0.86 8.06 -6.39
CA ALA A 20 1.24 7.26 -5.23
C ALA A 20 2.08 6.04 -5.61
N SER A 21 1.74 5.36 -6.70
CA SER A 21 2.57 4.29 -7.31
C SER A 21 3.94 4.83 -7.75
N TYR A 22 3.98 6.00 -8.37
CA TYR A 22 5.22 6.66 -8.75
C TYR A 22 6.10 6.98 -7.54
N ARG A 23 5.50 7.47 -6.44
CA ARG A 23 6.21 7.78 -5.20
C ARG A 23 6.75 6.54 -4.49
N LEU A 24 6.07 5.39 -4.64
CA LEU A 24 6.58 4.10 -4.17
C LEU A 24 7.80 3.64 -4.98
N TRP A 25 7.80 3.88 -6.30
CA TRP A 25 8.90 3.55 -7.22
C TRP A 25 10.15 4.40 -6.95
N VAL A 26 9.99 5.71 -6.74
CA VAL A 26 11.10 6.66 -6.60
C VAL A 26 11.87 6.50 -5.27
N MET A 27 11.30 5.80 -4.29
CA MET A 27 11.96 5.59 -3.00
C MET A 27 13.22 4.72 -3.17
N LYS A 28 14.38 5.22 -2.74
CA LYS A 28 15.73 4.62 -2.97
C LYS A 28 16.22 3.77 -1.80
N ASP A 29 16.47 2.47 -2.02
CA ASP A 29 16.66 1.43 -0.98
C ASP A 29 17.60 1.79 0.20
N GLY A 30 17.06 1.69 1.42
CA GLY A 30 17.73 1.94 2.69
C GLY A 30 17.28 0.98 3.80
N LYS A 31 17.91 1.06 4.97
CA LYS A 31 17.86 0.04 6.06
C LYS A 31 16.46 -0.26 6.63
N ASN A 32 15.49 0.66 6.47
CA ASN A 32 14.11 0.56 7.00
C ASN A 32 13.03 0.78 5.92
N MET A 33 13.37 0.64 4.64
CA MET A 33 12.46 1.08 3.58
C MET A 33 11.26 0.19 3.29
N VAL A 34 11.35 -1.10 3.61
CA VAL A 34 10.20 -2.00 3.46
C VAL A 34 9.05 -1.53 4.34
N TYR A 35 9.34 -1.09 5.57
CA TYR A 35 8.34 -0.54 6.47
C TYR A 35 7.73 0.77 5.93
N ALA A 36 8.57 1.67 5.40
CA ALA A 36 8.09 2.91 4.78
C ALA A 36 7.21 2.66 3.54
N ARG A 37 7.57 1.68 2.70
CA ARG A 37 6.77 1.27 1.53
C ARG A 37 5.43 0.67 1.94
N ILE A 38 5.40 -0.19 2.96
CA ILE A 38 4.16 -0.77 3.50
C ILE A 38 3.26 0.33 4.08
N HIS A 39 3.82 1.31 4.79
CA HIS A 39 3.04 2.41 5.35
C HIS A 39 2.43 3.30 4.27
N ILE A 40 3.17 3.60 3.20
CA ILE A 40 2.64 4.36 2.05
C ILE A 40 1.56 3.55 1.32
N ALA A 41 1.80 2.25 1.07
CA ALA A 41 0.81 1.37 0.46
C ALA A 41 -0.48 1.29 1.28
N GLY A 42 -0.39 1.18 2.61
CA GLY A 42 -1.56 1.18 3.49
C GLY A 42 -2.37 2.48 3.43
N VAL A 43 -1.72 3.64 3.34
CA VAL A 43 -2.43 4.93 3.17
C VAL A 43 -3.15 5.00 1.83
N ILE A 44 -2.56 4.44 0.77
CA ILE A 44 -3.17 4.37 -0.57
C ILE A 44 -4.39 3.45 -0.57
N ASP A 45 -4.27 2.27 0.03
CA ASP A 45 -5.37 1.32 0.16
C ASP A 45 -6.54 1.93 0.92
N LEU A 46 -6.27 2.66 2.01
CA LEU A 46 -7.29 3.35 2.80
C LEU A 46 -8.02 4.42 1.99
N ALA A 47 -7.30 5.19 1.18
CA ALA A 47 -7.88 6.17 0.27
C ALA A 47 -8.76 5.48 -0.80
N CYS A 48 -8.31 4.35 -1.34
CA CYS A 48 -9.06 3.56 -2.32
C CYS A 48 -10.37 2.99 -1.72
N ILE A 49 -10.33 2.48 -0.49
CA ILE A 49 -11.50 2.02 0.26
C ILE A 49 -12.52 3.14 0.45
N LEU A 50 -12.06 4.35 0.77
CA LEU A 50 -12.93 5.52 0.93
C LEU A 50 -13.66 5.86 -0.38
N ILE A 51 -12.93 5.85 -1.50
CA ILE A 51 -13.51 6.08 -2.84
C ILE A 51 -14.54 5.01 -3.21
N MET A 52 -14.26 3.74 -2.90
CA MET A 52 -15.21 2.64 -3.10
C MET A 52 -16.50 2.81 -2.31
N LEU A 53 -16.40 3.35 -1.09
CA LEU A 53 -17.55 3.70 -0.26
C LEU A 53 -18.40 4.79 -0.93
N LEU A 54 -17.76 5.86 -1.44
CA LEU A 54 -18.44 6.92 -2.20
C LEU A 54 -19.08 6.43 -3.50
N LEU A 55 -18.49 5.41 -4.13
CA LEU A 55 -19.06 4.74 -5.30
C LEU A 55 -20.27 3.86 -4.99
N ASN A 56 -20.68 3.76 -3.72
CA ASN A 56 -21.80 2.95 -3.23
C ASN A 56 -21.58 1.44 -3.44
N ARG A 57 -20.31 1.00 -3.32
CA ARG A 57 -19.89 -0.41 -3.38
C ARG A 57 -19.35 -0.87 -2.01
N PRO A 58 -20.19 -0.92 -0.97
CA PRO A 58 -19.74 -1.15 0.42
C PRO A 58 -19.12 -2.53 0.64
N LEU A 59 -19.61 -3.55 -0.08
CA LEU A 59 -19.10 -4.92 0.06
C LEU A 59 -17.63 -5.04 -0.36
N LEU A 60 -17.23 -4.31 -1.42
CA LEU A 60 -15.86 -4.33 -1.92
C LEU A 60 -14.92 -3.53 -1.01
N ALA A 61 -15.41 -2.40 -0.47
CA ALA A 61 -14.69 -1.60 0.52
C ALA A 61 -14.38 -2.40 1.80
N LEU A 62 -15.35 -3.16 2.30
CA LEU A 62 -15.17 -4.03 3.48
C LEU A 62 -14.11 -5.11 3.22
N LEU A 63 -14.14 -5.74 2.04
CA LEU A 63 -13.16 -6.76 1.68
C LEU A 63 -11.74 -6.19 1.65
N TYR A 64 -11.54 -5.04 1.01
CA TYR A 64 -10.25 -4.35 0.98
C TYR A 64 -9.78 -3.89 2.36
N LEU A 65 -10.70 -3.48 3.24
CA LEU A 65 -10.39 -3.08 4.61
C LEU A 65 -9.82 -4.23 5.45
N ILE A 66 -10.26 -5.47 5.21
CA ILE A 66 -9.72 -6.65 5.88
C ILE A 66 -8.43 -7.12 5.19
N LEU A 67 -8.38 -7.11 3.86
CA LEU A 67 -7.22 -7.59 3.10
C LEU A 67 -5.97 -6.71 3.29
N SER A 68 -6.12 -5.39 3.28
CA SER A 68 -4.99 -4.45 3.35
C SER A 68 -4.09 -4.64 4.60
N PRO A 69 -4.61 -4.67 5.84
CA PRO A 69 -3.78 -4.91 7.02
C PRO A 69 -3.18 -6.32 7.05
N PHE A 70 -3.87 -7.33 6.51
CA PHE A 70 -3.38 -8.71 6.46
C PHE A 70 -2.22 -8.87 5.48
N ALA A 71 -2.31 -8.20 4.33
CA ALA A 71 -1.24 -8.13 3.34
C ALA A 71 -0.02 -7.39 3.93
N ALA A 72 -0.23 -6.23 4.56
CA ALA A 72 0.83 -5.47 5.21
C ALA A 72 1.56 -6.29 6.28
N HIS A 73 0.82 -7.01 7.13
CA HIS A 73 1.40 -7.87 8.16
C HIS A 73 2.23 -9.01 7.57
N SER A 74 1.72 -9.67 6.53
CA SER A 74 2.41 -10.78 5.87
C SER A 74 3.73 -10.34 5.21
N ILE A 75 3.74 -9.17 4.57
CA ILE A 75 4.95 -8.59 3.95
C ILE A 75 5.98 -8.20 5.03
N ALA A 76 5.55 -7.57 6.12
CA ALA A 76 6.42 -7.19 7.22
C ALA A 76 7.06 -8.42 7.90
N ASN A 77 6.28 -9.49 8.08
CA ASN A 77 6.76 -10.73 8.66
C ASN A 77 7.80 -11.43 7.76
N ALA A 78 7.53 -11.50 6.45
CA ALA A 78 8.48 -12.06 5.48
C ALA A 78 9.82 -11.31 5.48
N ASP A 79 9.77 -9.97 5.49
CA ASP A 79 10.96 -9.11 5.55
C ASP A 79 11.73 -9.26 6.88
N TYR A 80 11.03 -9.48 8.00
CA TYR A 80 11.65 -9.76 9.29
C TYR A 80 12.42 -11.09 9.30
N TYR A 81 11.80 -12.18 8.82
CA TYR A 81 12.44 -13.49 8.75
C TYR A 81 13.62 -13.51 7.76
N ASP A 82 13.50 -12.80 6.64
CA ASP A 82 14.60 -12.67 5.68
C ASP A 82 15.82 -11.94 6.29
N ARG A 83 15.58 -10.85 7.02
CA ARG A 83 16.64 -10.17 7.79
C ARG A 83 17.27 -11.07 8.85
N MET A 84 16.48 -11.85 9.58
CA MET A 84 16.99 -12.83 10.55
C MET A 84 17.89 -13.86 9.88
N ARG A 85 17.44 -14.47 8.77
CA ARG A 85 18.21 -15.44 7.99
C ARG A 85 19.53 -14.85 7.51
N ARG A 86 19.52 -13.63 6.96
CA ARG A 86 20.75 -12.93 6.52
C ARG A 86 21.74 -12.69 7.66
N ARG A 87 21.26 -12.31 8.85
CA ARG A 87 22.13 -12.16 10.04
C ARG A 87 22.71 -13.50 10.49
N MET A 88 21.92 -14.56 10.47
CA MET A 88 22.38 -15.90 10.83
C MET A 88 23.48 -16.40 9.89
N ILE A 89 23.29 -16.26 8.57
CA ILE A 89 24.32 -16.59 7.56
C ILE A 89 25.59 -15.79 7.78
N LYS A 90 25.47 -14.49 8.09
CA LYS A 90 26.64 -13.63 8.35
C LYS A 90 27.40 -14.07 9.59
N LYS A 91 26.69 -14.52 10.64
CA LYS A 91 27.28 -15.03 11.88
C LYS A 91 27.96 -16.40 11.70
N LEU A 92 27.44 -17.26 10.81
CA LEU A 92 28.07 -18.54 10.45
C LEU A 92 29.34 -18.38 9.59
N ARG A 93 29.52 -17.21 8.95
CA ARG A 93 30.67 -16.90 8.09
C ARG A 93 31.82 -16.19 8.85
N CYS A 94 31.58 -15.77 10.09
CA CYS A 94 32.59 -15.19 10.99
C CYS A 94 32.97 -16.21 12.05
#